data_AF-A0A9E2XVJ5-F1
#
_entry.id   AF-A0A9E2XVJ5-F1
#
_cell.length_a   1.000
_cell.length_b   1.000
_cell.length_c   1.000
_cell.angle_alpha   90.00
_cell.angle_beta   90.00
_cell.angle_gamma   90.00
#
_symmetry.space_group_name_H-M   'P 1'
#
loop_
_entity.id
_entity.type
_entity.pdbx_description
1 polymer ?
#
loop_
_entity_poly.entity_id
_entity_poly.type
_entity_poly.pdbx_seq_one_letter_code
_entity_poly.pdbx_strand_id
1 'polypeptide(L)'
;MRFWRRQGPEPVPGPDPGADTFTEETENREPAEQAPVAPPRPTPSPGPGADEPGAVAETTAGNAERTERGLWSGGFWRRPATAPQPEPAEPPTPLDPVPVEPAAIPVEGAEAQEHRGWFSRLKAGMARSSERLNAGINTIFNRRRLDDAALLELEELLIASDMGVGIAAEVTEELRRTRFNQEVSPEEVRGALAEEVIRLVEPIMKPLRLDLSRKPFVILVVGVNGSGKTTTIAKLAKQYRDTGHDVMLAAGDTFRAAGVEQLQIWGERTGCRVITRPPGSDAAGLAFEAFEQARAEGSDILLIDTAGRLHNKANLMSELQKIVRVLKKVDSQAPHSVLLVLDATTGQNAHAQAEIFREMVGVTGIVMTKLDGTARGGVLVSLAEKYGIPIHAIGIGETADDLRPFEARAYARSLVGLDP
;
A
#
# COMPACT_ATOMS: atom_id res chain seq x y z
N MET A 1 35.52 7.62 -53.65
CA MET A 1 34.86 7.35 -54.94
C MET A 1 34.47 5.88 -55.01
N ARG A 2 33.18 5.56 -54.86
CA ARG A 2 32.43 4.45 -55.49
C ARG A 2 31.00 4.52 -54.96
N PHE A 3 30.07 4.79 -55.87
CA PHE A 3 28.64 4.95 -55.66
C PHE A 3 27.96 3.58 -55.50
N TRP A 4 27.02 3.47 -54.55
CA TRP A 4 25.97 2.45 -54.57
C TRP A 4 24.62 3.17 -54.40
N ARG A 5 23.79 3.14 -55.46
CA ARG A 5 22.38 3.56 -55.42
C ARG A 5 21.56 2.46 -54.74
N ARG A 6 20.75 2.82 -53.73
CA ARG A 6 19.64 1.99 -53.25
C ARG A 6 18.42 2.22 -54.13
N GLN A 7 17.89 1.15 -54.70
CA GLN A 7 16.57 1.09 -55.34
C GLN A 7 15.49 1.01 -54.25
N GLY A 8 14.41 1.79 -54.40
CA GLY A 8 13.21 1.71 -53.55
C GLY A 8 12.27 0.58 -54.00
N PRO A 9 11.30 0.18 -53.14
CA PRO A 9 10.41 -0.94 -53.42
C PRO A 9 9.32 -0.61 -54.45
N GLU A 10 8.97 -1.60 -55.27
CA GLU A 10 7.90 -1.56 -56.30
C GLU A 10 6.49 -1.54 -55.68
N PRO A 11 5.48 -0.95 -56.38
CA PRO A 11 4.09 -0.88 -55.89
C PRO A 11 3.29 -2.17 -56.17
N VAL A 12 2.41 -2.52 -55.23
CA VAL A 12 1.49 -3.67 -55.29
C VAL A 12 0.18 -3.27 -56.03
N PRO A 13 -0.37 -4.10 -56.92
CA PRO A 13 -1.59 -3.77 -57.67
C PRO A 13 -2.87 -3.98 -56.83
N GLY A 14 -3.83 -3.05 -56.93
CA GLY A 14 -5.16 -3.16 -56.33
C GLY A 14 -6.14 -3.97 -57.19
N PRO A 15 -7.21 -4.54 -56.59
CA PRO A 15 -8.20 -5.33 -57.34
C PRO A 15 -9.23 -4.44 -58.07
N ASP A 16 -9.53 -4.86 -59.30
CA ASP A 16 -10.40 -4.25 -60.32
C ASP A 16 -11.91 -4.48 -60.02
N PRO A 17 -12.83 -3.56 -60.40
CA PRO A 17 -14.25 -3.67 -60.11
C PRO A 17 -15.07 -4.20 -61.30
N GLY A 18 -16.01 -5.11 -61.04
CA GLY A 18 -17.24 -5.25 -61.83
C GLY A 18 -17.51 -6.58 -62.54
N ALA A 19 -18.81 -6.93 -62.55
CA ALA A 19 -19.53 -8.03 -63.21
C ALA A 19 -19.47 -9.42 -62.51
N ASP A 20 -20.56 -10.11 -62.16
CA ASP A 20 -21.98 -9.94 -62.51
C ASP A 20 -22.93 -10.65 -61.51
N THR A 21 -24.06 -9.97 -61.25
CA THR A 21 -25.45 -10.40 -61.01
C THR A 21 -25.79 -11.78 -60.42
N PHE A 22 -26.61 -11.82 -59.37
CA PHE A 22 -27.80 -12.71 -59.25
C PHE A 22 -28.81 -12.18 -58.20
N THR A 23 -29.95 -11.71 -58.72
CA THR A 23 -31.35 -11.74 -58.22
C THR A 23 -31.72 -11.62 -56.74
N GLU A 24 -32.59 -10.65 -56.46
CA GLU A 24 -33.50 -10.55 -55.32
C GLU A 24 -34.49 -11.73 -55.28
N GLU A 25 -34.65 -12.33 -54.10
CA GLU A 25 -35.93 -12.94 -53.69
C GLU A 25 -36.14 -12.67 -52.19
N THR A 26 -37.20 -11.92 -51.91
CA THR A 26 -37.73 -11.61 -50.59
C THR A 26 -38.37 -12.84 -49.99
N GLU A 27 -37.94 -13.26 -48.79
CA GLU A 27 -38.81 -14.09 -47.94
C GLU A 27 -38.71 -13.69 -46.46
N ASN A 28 -39.88 -13.31 -45.98
CA ASN A 28 -40.27 -12.92 -44.64
C ASN A 28 -40.04 -14.09 -43.66
N ARG A 29 -39.20 -13.91 -42.63
CA ARG A 29 -39.17 -14.82 -41.47
C ARG A 29 -39.28 -14.04 -40.17
N GLU A 30 -40.39 -14.30 -39.47
CA GLU A 30 -40.69 -13.85 -38.12
C GLU A 30 -39.60 -14.28 -37.12
N PRO A 31 -39.34 -13.51 -36.06
CA PRO A 31 -38.46 -13.94 -34.98
C PRO A 31 -39.17 -14.98 -34.09
N ALA A 32 -38.57 -16.15 -33.96
CA ALA A 32 -39.02 -17.22 -33.08
C ALA A 32 -38.97 -16.78 -31.60
N GLU A 33 -40.12 -16.95 -30.95
CA GLU A 33 -40.39 -16.77 -29.53
C GLU A 33 -39.50 -17.70 -28.68
N GLN A 34 -38.65 -17.12 -27.84
CA GLN A 34 -37.84 -17.89 -26.88
C GLN A 34 -38.72 -18.37 -25.72
N ALA A 35 -38.79 -19.69 -25.55
CA ALA A 35 -39.49 -20.33 -24.44
C ALA A 35 -38.90 -19.93 -23.07
N PRO A 36 -39.73 -19.80 -22.01
CA PRO A 36 -39.26 -19.37 -20.69
C PRO A 36 -38.44 -20.46 -19.99
N VAL A 37 -37.26 -20.07 -19.49
CA VAL A 37 -36.40 -20.90 -18.65
C VAL A 37 -37.06 -21.08 -17.27
N ALA A 38 -37.30 -22.34 -16.89
CA ALA A 38 -37.89 -22.69 -15.59
C ALA A 38 -36.93 -22.36 -14.41
N PRO A 39 -37.45 -21.94 -13.25
CA PRO A 39 -36.62 -21.64 -12.08
C PRO A 39 -36.05 -22.91 -11.43
N PRO A 40 -34.87 -22.85 -10.80
CA PRO A 40 -34.27 -24.00 -10.13
C PRO A 40 -35.09 -24.40 -8.89
N ARG A 41 -35.24 -25.72 -8.68
CA ARG A 41 -35.92 -26.31 -7.51
C ARG A 41 -35.11 -26.08 -6.22
N PRO A 42 -35.77 -25.83 -5.07
CA PRO A 42 -35.09 -25.70 -3.79
C PRO A 42 -34.59 -27.06 -3.28
N THR A 43 -33.37 -27.09 -2.77
CA THR A 43 -32.80 -28.20 -1.99
C THR A 43 -33.50 -28.32 -0.63
N PRO A 44 -33.82 -29.52 -0.14
CA PRO A 44 -34.49 -29.69 1.15
C PRO A 44 -33.52 -29.46 2.33
N SER A 45 -33.96 -28.65 3.30
CA SER A 45 -33.35 -28.54 4.63
C SER A 45 -33.55 -29.84 5.42
N PRO A 46 -32.56 -30.32 6.19
CA PRO A 46 -32.76 -31.43 7.11
C PRO A 46 -33.49 -30.94 8.37
N GLY A 47 -34.59 -31.63 8.73
CA GLY A 47 -35.33 -31.43 9.97
C GLY A 47 -34.62 -32.04 11.19
N PRO A 48 -35.07 -31.71 12.41
CA PRO A 48 -34.42 -32.13 13.65
C PRO A 48 -34.87 -33.54 14.07
N GLY A 49 -33.91 -34.41 14.38
CA GLY A 49 -34.14 -35.72 15.00
C GLY A 49 -33.26 -35.85 16.23
N ALA A 50 -33.90 -36.13 17.36
CA ALA A 50 -33.31 -36.34 18.67
C ALA A 50 -32.81 -37.79 18.88
N ASP A 51 -32.07 -37.95 19.99
CA ASP A 51 -31.75 -39.16 20.78
C ASP A 51 -30.33 -39.78 20.65
N GLU A 52 -29.45 -39.31 21.56
CA GLU A 52 -28.55 -39.97 22.56
C GLU A 52 -27.97 -41.41 22.38
N PRO A 53 -26.98 -41.89 23.19
CA PRO A 53 -26.05 -41.22 24.13
C PRO A 53 -24.57 -41.66 23.97
N GLY A 54 -23.64 -41.01 24.70
CA GLY A 54 -22.42 -41.68 25.18
C GLY A 54 -21.13 -40.84 25.22
N ALA A 55 -20.93 -40.08 26.31
CA ALA A 55 -19.58 -39.83 26.82
C ALA A 55 -19.63 -39.53 28.32
N VAL A 56 -18.83 -40.29 29.05
CA VAL A 56 -18.75 -40.36 30.50
C VAL A 56 -18.03 -39.13 31.04
N ALA A 57 -18.49 -38.68 32.19
CA ALA A 57 -18.06 -37.51 32.93
C ALA A 57 -16.68 -37.68 33.61
N GLU A 58 -16.02 -36.56 33.89
CA GLU A 58 -15.48 -36.30 35.22
C GLU A 58 -15.66 -34.83 35.62
N THR A 59 -16.15 -34.69 36.85
CA THR A 59 -16.66 -33.55 37.64
C THR A 59 -15.58 -32.51 38.02
N THR A 60 -15.89 -31.24 38.28
CA THR A 60 -16.51 -30.70 39.53
C THR A 60 -16.71 -29.19 39.34
N ALA A 61 -17.94 -28.68 39.45
CA ALA A 61 -18.59 -28.14 40.66
C ALA A 61 -18.30 -26.65 40.93
N GLY A 62 -19.37 -25.84 40.98
CA GLY A 62 -19.32 -24.46 41.50
C GLY A 62 -20.41 -23.55 40.96
N ASN A 63 -21.60 -23.63 41.56
CA ASN A 63 -22.87 -23.12 41.08
C ASN A 63 -23.17 -21.64 41.45
N ALA A 64 -24.00 -21.05 40.59
CA ALA A 64 -25.11 -20.12 40.83
C ALA A 64 -24.90 -18.70 41.39
N GLU A 65 -25.24 -17.80 40.47
CA GLU A 65 -25.82 -16.47 40.62
C GLU A 65 -27.04 -16.41 41.56
N ARG A 66 -27.25 -15.25 42.21
CA ARG A 66 -28.60 -14.67 42.38
C ARG A 66 -28.56 -13.14 42.56
N THR A 67 -29.06 -12.47 41.53
CA THR A 67 -30.01 -11.34 41.52
C THR A 67 -30.43 -10.72 42.87
N GLU A 68 -30.38 -9.39 43.00
CA GLU A 68 -31.53 -8.47 42.81
C GLU A 68 -31.21 -7.00 43.18
N ARG A 69 -32.09 -6.12 42.68
CA ARG A 69 -32.03 -4.66 42.69
C ARG A 69 -32.50 -4.06 44.01
N GLY A 70 -32.05 -2.84 44.29
CA GLY A 70 -33.00 -1.77 44.69
C GLY A 70 -32.73 -1.02 46.00
N LEU A 71 -32.46 0.27 45.81
CA LEU A 71 -33.09 1.41 46.49
C LEU A 71 -32.58 1.87 47.89
N TRP A 72 -32.03 3.08 47.84
CA TRP A 72 -32.26 4.23 48.74
C TRP A 72 -31.56 4.26 50.11
N SER A 73 -30.69 5.28 50.28
CA SER A 73 -30.87 6.43 51.19
C SER A 73 -29.59 6.86 51.93
N GLY A 74 -29.42 8.20 52.06
CA GLY A 74 -28.50 8.88 53.00
C GLY A 74 -27.04 8.91 52.53
N GLY A 75 -26.42 10.05 52.23
CA GLY A 75 -26.35 11.24 53.05
C GLY A 75 -24.99 11.27 53.78
N PHE A 76 -24.36 12.45 53.81
CA PHE A 76 -23.16 12.85 54.57
C PHE A 76 -21.81 12.88 53.85
N TRP A 77 -21.43 14.11 53.54
CA TRP A 77 -20.10 14.63 53.25
C TRP A 77 -19.05 14.14 54.25
N ARG A 78 -17.91 13.63 53.76
CA ARG A 78 -16.63 13.62 54.48
C ARG A 78 -15.49 14.08 53.57
N ARG A 79 -14.85 15.18 53.96
CA ARG A 79 -13.56 15.67 53.45
C ARG A 79 -12.45 14.66 53.77
N PRO A 80 -11.47 14.41 52.88
CA PRO A 80 -10.21 13.81 53.27
C PRO A 80 -9.36 14.83 54.06
N ALA A 81 -8.62 14.31 55.03
CA ALA A 81 -7.82 15.04 55.99
C ALA A 81 -6.56 15.67 55.38
N THR A 82 -6.23 16.83 55.94
CA THR A 82 -5.05 17.68 55.75
C THR A 82 -3.74 16.99 56.19
N ALA A 83 -2.76 17.00 55.29
CA ALA A 83 -1.34 16.75 55.57
C ALA A 83 -0.68 18.01 56.22
N PRO A 84 0.41 17.85 57.00
CA PRO A 84 0.95 18.91 57.86
C PRO A 84 1.70 20.02 57.10
N GLN A 85 1.58 21.25 57.58
CA GLN A 85 2.33 22.43 57.13
C GLN A 85 3.74 22.47 57.74
N PRO A 86 4.79 22.77 56.96
CA PRO A 86 6.13 23.07 57.48
C PRO A 86 6.30 24.54 57.93
N GLU A 87 7.20 24.75 58.90
CA GLU A 87 7.63 26.02 59.51
C GLU A 87 8.19 27.07 58.52
N PRO A 88 8.15 28.37 58.87
CA PRO A 88 8.60 29.45 57.99
C PRO A 88 10.14 29.59 57.98
N ALA A 89 10.74 29.41 56.80
CA ALA A 89 12.14 29.73 56.53
C ALA A 89 12.31 31.23 56.17
N GLU A 90 13.41 31.82 56.63
CA GLU A 90 13.81 33.21 56.41
C GLU A 90 13.95 33.57 54.91
N PRO A 91 13.71 34.84 54.52
CA PRO A 91 13.78 35.25 53.12
C PRO A 91 15.23 35.29 52.62
N PRO A 92 15.54 34.68 51.45
CA PRO A 92 16.86 34.80 50.84
C PRO A 92 17.07 36.17 50.20
N THR A 93 18.31 36.65 50.31
CA THR A 93 18.88 37.85 49.67
C THR A 93 18.77 37.78 48.14
N PRO A 94 18.54 38.90 47.42
CA PRO A 94 18.47 38.87 45.96
C PRO A 94 19.85 38.58 45.37
N LEU A 95 19.97 37.49 44.62
CA LEU A 95 21.11 37.25 43.73
C LEU A 95 20.77 37.81 42.35
N ASP A 96 21.69 38.58 41.77
CA ASP A 96 21.58 39.16 40.43
C ASP A 96 21.33 38.09 39.36
N PRO A 97 20.54 38.39 38.31
CA PRO A 97 20.25 37.42 37.26
C PRO A 97 21.51 37.13 36.44
N VAL A 98 22.01 35.90 36.56
CA VAL A 98 22.99 35.35 35.61
C VAL A 98 22.25 35.14 34.28
N PRO A 99 22.76 35.65 33.14
CA PRO A 99 22.15 35.40 31.84
C PRO A 99 22.19 33.90 31.54
N VAL A 100 21.02 33.26 31.46
CA VAL A 100 20.91 31.91 30.91
C VAL A 100 20.93 32.07 29.39
N GLU A 101 22.10 31.91 28.79
CA GLU A 101 22.20 31.67 27.35
C GLU A 101 21.41 30.39 27.04
N PRO A 102 20.47 30.41 26.07
CA PRO A 102 19.81 29.19 25.65
C PRO A 102 20.85 28.31 24.97
N ALA A 103 21.25 27.23 25.64
CA ALA A 103 22.05 26.17 25.06
C ALA A 103 21.29 25.61 23.85
N ALA A 104 21.78 25.91 22.65
CA ALA A 104 21.34 25.28 21.42
C ALA A 104 21.64 23.77 21.53
N ILE A 105 20.59 22.96 21.67
CA ILE A 105 20.70 21.52 21.47
C ILE A 105 20.93 21.32 19.97
N PRO A 106 21.97 20.58 19.53
CA PRO A 106 22.20 20.34 18.12
C PRO A 106 21.12 19.39 17.57
N VAL A 107 20.19 19.95 16.80
CA VAL A 107 19.08 19.23 16.14
C VAL A 107 19.61 18.21 15.10
N GLU A 108 20.82 18.42 14.57
CA GLU A 108 21.47 17.53 13.59
C GLU A 108 21.76 16.11 14.11
N GLY A 109 21.90 15.92 15.44
CA GLY A 109 22.20 14.61 16.01
C GLY A 109 21.00 13.65 16.06
N ALA A 110 19.80 14.19 16.26
CA ALA A 110 18.57 13.41 16.43
C ALA A 110 18.07 12.84 15.09
N GLU A 111 18.08 13.65 14.03
CA GLU A 111 17.66 13.22 12.69
C GLU A 111 18.58 12.13 12.12
N ALA A 112 19.90 12.27 12.31
CA ALA A 112 20.87 11.27 11.90
C ALA A 112 20.75 9.95 12.69
N GLN A 113 20.36 10.01 13.96
CA GLN A 113 20.07 8.82 14.78
C GLN A 113 18.77 8.13 14.35
N GLU A 114 17.71 8.89 14.07
CA GLU A 114 16.46 8.34 13.55
C GLU A 114 16.63 7.68 12.18
N HIS A 115 17.37 8.33 11.28
CA HIS A 115 17.62 7.81 9.93
C HIS A 115 18.40 6.49 9.99
N ARG A 116 19.47 6.42 10.81
CA ARG A 116 20.18 5.15 11.12
C ARG A 116 19.25 4.09 11.73
N GLY A 117 18.38 4.47 12.66
CA GLY A 117 17.42 3.56 13.28
C GLY A 117 16.43 2.99 12.26
N TRP A 118 15.95 3.81 11.32
CA TRP A 118 15.07 3.38 10.25
C TRP A 118 15.76 2.43 9.27
N PHE A 119 16.98 2.74 8.82
CA PHE A 119 17.76 1.83 7.98
C PHE A 119 17.96 0.46 8.62
N SER A 120 18.26 0.44 9.92
CA SER A 120 18.37 -0.82 10.67
C SER A 120 17.06 -1.60 10.65
N ARG A 121 15.90 -0.92 10.75
CA ARG A 121 14.58 -1.57 10.64
C ARG A 121 14.28 -2.04 9.23
N LEU A 122 14.64 -1.27 8.19
CA LEU A 122 14.50 -1.69 6.79
C LEU A 122 15.33 -2.95 6.51
N LYS A 123 16.61 -2.95 6.91
CA LYS A 123 17.50 -4.11 6.77
C LYS A 123 16.94 -5.33 7.51
N ALA A 124 16.48 -5.14 8.75
CA ALA A 124 15.84 -6.21 9.53
C ALA A 124 14.57 -6.72 8.84
N GLY A 125 13.76 -5.83 8.29
CA GLY A 125 12.54 -6.18 7.60
C GLY A 125 12.79 -6.99 6.33
N MET A 126 13.83 -6.64 5.57
CA MET A 126 14.22 -7.31 4.35
C MET A 126 15.10 -8.55 4.58
N ALA A 127 15.45 -8.87 5.84
CA ALA A 127 16.40 -9.94 6.18
C ALA A 127 16.06 -11.25 5.48
N ARG A 128 14.81 -11.70 5.52
CA ARG A 128 14.35 -12.94 4.87
C ARG A 128 14.54 -12.93 3.35
N SER A 129 14.30 -11.80 2.70
CA SER A 129 14.53 -11.65 1.25
C SER A 129 16.03 -11.70 0.94
N SER A 130 16.82 -10.94 1.71
CA SER A 130 18.26 -10.85 1.53
C SER A 130 18.98 -12.17 1.81
N GLU A 131 18.59 -12.91 2.85
CA GLU A 131 19.16 -14.21 3.21
C GLU A 131 18.95 -15.24 2.12
N ARG A 132 17.74 -15.32 1.56
CA ARG A 132 17.42 -16.24 0.46
C ARG A 132 18.24 -15.94 -0.78
N LEU A 133 18.30 -14.67 -1.17
CA LEU A 133 19.06 -14.22 -2.33
C LEU A 133 20.57 -14.46 -2.12
N ASN A 134 21.09 -14.10 -0.96
CA ASN A 134 22.50 -14.25 -0.62
C ASN A 134 22.92 -15.72 -0.54
N ALA A 135 22.07 -16.59 0.00
CA ALA A 135 22.33 -18.03 0.01
C ALA A 135 22.43 -18.60 -1.41
N GLY A 136 21.54 -18.16 -2.32
CA GLY A 136 21.59 -18.54 -3.73
C GLY A 136 22.87 -18.05 -4.42
N ILE A 137 23.19 -16.76 -4.27
CA ILE A 137 24.40 -16.17 -4.87
C ILE A 137 25.66 -16.87 -4.35
N ASN A 138 25.75 -17.12 -3.03
CA ASN A 138 26.90 -17.82 -2.44
C ASN A 138 27.03 -19.26 -2.97
N THR A 139 25.91 -19.93 -3.25
CA THR A 139 25.92 -21.29 -3.80
C THR A 139 26.46 -21.30 -5.22
N ILE A 140 26.07 -20.32 -6.05
CA ILE A 140 26.49 -20.23 -7.45
C ILE A 140 27.96 -19.82 -7.56
N PHE A 141 28.41 -18.84 -6.76
CA PHE A 141 29.71 -18.15 -6.92
C PHE A 141 30.80 -18.56 -5.91
N ASN A 142 30.70 -19.73 -5.29
CA ASN A 142 31.77 -20.23 -4.42
C ASN A 142 33.01 -20.68 -5.24
N ARG A 143 33.94 -19.75 -5.49
CA ARG A 143 35.17 -19.97 -6.30
C ARG A 143 34.88 -20.46 -7.71
N ARG A 144 33.80 -19.97 -8.30
CA ARG A 144 33.39 -20.27 -9.68
C ARG A 144 33.69 -19.08 -10.58
N ARG A 145 34.11 -19.37 -11.82
CA ARG A 145 34.22 -18.36 -12.88
C ARG A 145 32.84 -17.95 -13.38
N LEU A 146 32.73 -16.70 -13.83
CA LEU A 146 31.54 -16.22 -14.51
C LEU A 146 31.49 -16.76 -15.94
N ASP A 147 30.91 -17.96 -16.09
CA ASP A 147 30.62 -18.60 -17.37
C ASP A 147 29.12 -18.51 -17.71
N ASP A 148 28.75 -19.01 -18.90
CA ASP A 148 27.35 -18.98 -19.37
C ASP A 148 26.40 -19.72 -18.42
N ALA A 149 26.85 -20.82 -17.81
CA ALA A 149 26.04 -21.59 -16.87
C ALA A 149 25.83 -20.82 -15.56
N ALA A 150 26.86 -20.15 -15.04
CA ALA A 150 26.76 -19.34 -13.83
C ALA A 150 25.82 -18.14 -14.04
N LEU A 151 25.85 -17.53 -15.23
CA LEU A 151 24.96 -16.43 -15.59
C LEU A 151 23.50 -16.88 -15.69
N LEU A 152 23.24 -18.04 -16.28
CA LEU A 152 21.89 -18.62 -16.37
C LEU A 152 21.34 -18.96 -14.97
N GLU A 153 22.15 -19.61 -14.13
CA GLU A 153 21.76 -19.91 -12.74
C GLU A 153 21.47 -18.64 -11.93
N LEU A 154 22.25 -17.58 -12.14
CA LEU A 154 22.00 -16.27 -11.53
C LEU A 154 20.69 -15.67 -12.02
N GLU A 155 20.42 -15.71 -13.33
CA GLU A 155 19.18 -15.21 -13.92
C GLU A 155 17.95 -15.90 -13.31
N GLU A 156 17.97 -17.24 -13.25
CA GLU A 156 16.91 -18.06 -12.67
C GLU A 156 16.69 -17.74 -11.19
N LEU A 157 17.77 -17.55 -10.42
CA LEU A 157 17.70 -17.16 -9.02
C LEU A 157 17.03 -15.80 -8.82
N LEU A 158 17.37 -14.80 -9.64
CA LEU A 158 16.81 -13.45 -9.56
C LEU A 158 15.30 -13.48 -9.88
N ILE A 159 14.90 -14.21 -10.92
CA ILE A 159 13.49 -14.39 -11.28
C ILE A 159 12.72 -15.09 -10.14
N ALA A 160 13.29 -16.16 -9.58
CA ALA A 160 12.68 -16.89 -8.47
C ALA A 160 12.56 -16.08 -7.17
N SER A 161 13.28 -14.95 -7.08
CA SER A 161 13.26 -13.99 -5.98
C SER A 161 12.31 -12.80 -6.23
N ASP A 162 11.40 -12.91 -7.19
CA ASP A 162 10.43 -11.88 -7.59
C ASP A 162 11.05 -10.59 -8.16
N MET A 163 12.33 -10.62 -8.57
CA MET A 163 13.01 -9.46 -9.17
C MET A 163 12.45 -9.10 -10.54
N GLY A 164 11.87 -10.07 -11.26
CA GLY A 164 11.41 -9.87 -12.63
C GLY A 164 12.46 -10.27 -13.66
N VAL A 165 11.99 -10.56 -14.87
CA VAL A 165 12.82 -11.12 -15.95
C VAL A 165 13.77 -10.06 -16.53
N GLY A 166 13.32 -8.82 -16.71
CA GLY A 166 14.15 -7.80 -17.33
C GLY A 166 15.30 -7.37 -16.43
N ILE A 167 15.07 -7.14 -15.14
CA ILE A 167 16.16 -6.93 -14.15
C ILE A 167 17.15 -8.08 -14.11
N ALA A 168 16.65 -9.33 -14.11
CA ALA A 168 17.52 -10.50 -14.11
C ALA A 168 18.44 -10.53 -15.33
N ALA A 169 17.89 -10.24 -16.52
CA ALA A 169 18.64 -10.17 -17.76
C ALA A 169 19.62 -8.99 -17.82
N GLU A 170 19.24 -7.81 -17.31
CA GLU A 170 20.13 -6.63 -17.30
C GLU A 170 21.33 -6.84 -16.38
N VAL A 171 21.12 -7.41 -15.18
CA VAL A 171 22.19 -7.69 -14.22
C VAL A 171 23.15 -8.76 -14.76
N THR A 172 22.64 -9.82 -15.37
CA THR A 172 23.48 -10.89 -15.93
C THR A 172 24.25 -10.40 -17.15
N GLU A 173 23.64 -9.58 -18.00
CA GLU A 173 24.33 -8.97 -19.14
C GLU A 173 25.42 -8.00 -18.70
N GLU A 174 25.19 -7.19 -17.66
CA GLU A 174 26.21 -6.29 -17.14
C GLU A 174 27.40 -7.04 -16.55
N LEU A 175 27.14 -8.10 -15.77
CA LEU A 175 28.19 -8.98 -15.25
C LEU A 175 28.94 -9.68 -16.37
N ARG A 176 28.23 -10.17 -17.41
CA ARG A 176 28.87 -10.73 -18.62
C ARG A 176 29.81 -9.71 -19.26
N ARG A 177 29.33 -8.49 -19.51
CA ARG A 177 30.14 -7.45 -20.18
C ARG A 177 31.41 -7.10 -19.41
N THR A 178 31.33 -7.04 -18.08
CA THR A 178 32.41 -6.50 -17.23
C THR A 178 33.34 -7.56 -16.63
N ARG A 179 32.85 -8.79 -16.46
CA ARG A 179 33.49 -9.84 -15.65
C ARG A 179 33.46 -11.23 -16.28
N PHE A 180 33.03 -11.41 -17.53
CA PHE A 180 32.98 -12.74 -18.15
C PHE A 180 34.34 -13.45 -18.15
N ASN A 181 34.30 -14.76 -17.84
CA ASN A 181 35.45 -15.65 -17.69
C ASN A 181 36.47 -15.23 -16.59
N GLN A 182 36.09 -14.27 -15.72
CA GLN A 182 36.84 -13.91 -14.53
C GLN A 182 36.25 -14.60 -13.29
N GLU A 183 37.03 -14.71 -12.23
CA GLU A 183 36.49 -15.06 -10.91
C GLU A 183 35.75 -13.86 -10.36
N VAL A 184 34.52 -14.07 -9.88
CA VAL A 184 33.69 -13.02 -9.31
C VAL A 184 33.27 -13.47 -7.92
N SER A 185 33.46 -12.59 -6.94
CA SER A 185 33.02 -12.83 -5.58
C SER A 185 31.51 -12.62 -5.43
N PRO A 186 30.85 -13.32 -4.49
CA PRO A 186 29.45 -13.05 -4.16
C PRO A 186 29.17 -11.59 -3.81
N GLU A 187 30.14 -10.89 -3.21
CA GLU A 187 30.01 -9.47 -2.86
C GLU A 187 29.96 -8.57 -4.10
N GLU A 188 30.79 -8.83 -5.10
CA GLU A 188 30.75 -8.11 -6.38
C GLU A 188 29.42 -8.32 -7.11
N VAL A 189 28.87 -9.53 -7.11
CA VAL A 189 27.54 -9.82 -7.69
C VAL A 189 26.45 -9.04 -6.97
N ARG A 190 26.47 -9.01 -5.63
CA ARG A 190 25.52 -8.22 -4.82
C ARG A 190 25.65 -6.73 -5.08
N GLY A 191 26.87 -6.23 -5.23
CA GLY A 191 27.15 -4.83 -5.57
C GLY A 191 26.58 -4.45 -6.94
N ALA A 192 26.85 -5.25 -7.97
CA ALA A 192 26.31 -5.04 -9.31
C ALA A 192 24.78 -5.05 -9.31
N LEU A 193 24.16 -6.03 -8.63
CA LEU A 193 22.71 -6.11 -8.49
C LEU A 193 22.12 -4.88 -7.80
N ALA A 194 22.75 -4.39 -6.72
CA ALA A 194 22.29 -3.20 -6.01
C ALA A 194 22.32 -1.96 -6.91
N GLU A 195 23.39 -1.76 -7.67
CA GLU A 195 23.51 -0.59 -8.56
C GLU A 195 22.50 -0.65 -9.72
N GLU A 196 22.23 -1.84 -10.30
CA GLU A 196 21.18 -1.99 -11.32
C GLU A 196 19.78 -1.72 -10.77
N VAL A 197 19.48 -2.22 -9.56
CA VAL A 197 18.21 -1.92 -8.88
C VAL A 197 18.06 -0.41 -8.63
N ILE A 198 19.13 0.27 -8.18
CA ILE A 198 19.12 1.73 -7.99
C ILE A 198 18.80 2.43 -9.31
N ARG A 199 19.51 2.09 -10.39
CA ARG A 199 19.35 2.71 -11.71
C ARG A 199 17.90 2.63 -12.21
N LEU A 200 17.24 1.49 -11.99
CA LEU A 200 15.86 1.27 -12.45
C LEU A 200 14.81 1.97 -11.59
N VAL A 201 15.06 2.02 -10.27
CA VAL A 201 14.05 2.41 -9.30
C VAL A 201 14.16 3.89 -8.90
N GLU A 202 15.33 4.51 -9.02
CA GLU A 202 15.55 5.93 -8.74
C GLU A 202 14.69 6.88 -9.60
N PRO A 203 14.47 6.67 -10.92
CA PRO A 203 13.63 7.55 -11.74
C PRO A 203 12.16 7.63 -11.30
N ILE A 204 11.67 6.60 -10.62
CA ILE A 204 10.29 6.52 -10.12
C ILE A 204 10.17 6.80 -8.62
N MET A 205 11.29 6.95 -7.92
CA MET A 205 11.33 7.40 -6.53
C MET A 205 10.90 8.86 -6.47
N LYS A 206 9.62 9.09 -6.20
CA LYS A 206 9.06 10.44 -6.08
C LYS A 206 8.30 10.51 -4.77
N PRO A 207 8.74 11.31 -3.78
CA PRO A 207 7.97 11.52 -2.57
C PRO A 207 6.55 12.02 -2.90
N LEU A 208 5.57 11.67 -2.08
CA LEU A 208 4.21 12.20 -2.20
C LEU A 208 4.25 13.71 -1.88
N ARG A 209 4.18 14.55 -2.92
CA ARG A 209 4.18 16.01 -2.78
C ARG A 209 2.75 16.52 -2.79
N LEU A 210 2.40 17.29 -1.75
CA LEU A 210 1.11 17.94 -1.65
C LEU A 210 1.19 19.33 -2.30
N ASP A 211 0.33 19.58 -3.27
CA ASP A 211 0.12 20.93 -3.80
C ASP A 211 -0.89 21.66 -2.92
N LEU A 212 -0.41 22.29 -1.85
CA LEU A 212 -1.26 22.98 -0.86
C LEU A 212 -1.88 24.29 -1.37
N SER A 213 -1.63 24.68 -2.62
CA SER A 213 -2.43 25.72 -3.29
C SER A 213 -3.86 25.23 -3.56
N ARG A 214 -4.06 23.91 -3.56
CA ARG A 214 -5.35 23.24 -3.68
C ARG A 214 -5.81 22.86 -2.28
N LYS A 215 -6.92 23.43 -1.82
CA LYS A 215 -7.49 23.14 -0.51
C LYS A 215 -8.95 22.67 -0.61
N PRO A 216 -9.25 21.41 -0.22
CA PRO A 216 -8.30 20.37 0.20
C PRO A 216 -7.53 19.74 -0.97
N PHE A 217 -6.30 19.30 -0.72
CA PHE A 217 -5.62 18.32 -1.57
C PHE A 217 -6.24 16.94 -1.31
N VAL A 218 -6.72 16.26 -2.36
CA VAL A 218 -7.60 15.08 -2.22
C VAL A 218 -6.82 13.85 -2.61
N ILE A 219 -6.64 12.93 -1.65
CA ILE A 219 -5.95 11.66 -1.85
C ILE A 219 -6.96 10.53 -1.71
N LEU A 220 -7.19 9.82 -2.83
CA LEU A 220 -7.99 8.60 -2.85
C LEU A 220 -7.06 7.41 -2.65
N VAL A 221 -7.26 6.64 -1.57
CA VAL A 221 -6.43 5.48 -1.26
C VAL A 221 -7.13 4.19 -1.68
N VAL A 222 -6.52 3.44 -2.58
CA VAL A 222 -7.09 2.23 -3.20
C VAL A 222 -6.18 1.02 -3.02
N GLY A 223 -6.71 -0.18 -3.25
CA GLY A 223 -6.00 -1.44 -3.07
C GLY A 223 -6.86 -2.53 -2.46
N VAL A 224 -6.34 -3.75 -2.39
CA VAL A 224 -7.11 -4.92 -1.94
C VAL A 224 -7.24 -4.98 -0.41
N ASN A 225 -8.14 -5.82 0.09
CA ASN A 225 -8.26 -6.07 1.52
C ASN A 225 -6.95 -6.65 2.08
N GLY A 226 -6.58 -6.22 3.29
CA GLY A 226 -5.35 -6.66 3.93
C GLY A 226 -4.07 -5.99 3.42
N SER A 227 -4.12 -5.17 2.36
CA SER A 227 -2.93 -4.45 1.84
C SER A 227 -2.42 -3.33 2.74
N GLY A 228 -3.15 -2.97 3.80
CA GLY A 228 -2.76 -1.91 4.73
C GLY A 228 -3.27 -0.51 4.37
N LYS A 229 -4.32 -0.36 3.56
CA LYS A 229 -4.93 0.94 3.21
C LYS A 229 -5.25 1.83 4.41
N THR A 230 -6.15 1.37 5.29
CA THR A 230 -6.60 2.12 6.47
C THR A 230 -5.42 2.47 7.40
N THR A 231 -4.48 1.54 7.57
CA THR A 231 -3.25 1.80 8.33
C THR A 231 -2.38 2.86 7.65
N THR A 232 -2.22 2.81 6.32
CA THR A 232 -1.47 3.80 5.55
C THR A 232 -2.10 5.19 5.67
N ILE A 233 -3.43 5.27 5.59
CA ILE A 233 -4.19 6.51 5.81
C ILE A 233 -3.90 7.06 7.21
N ALA A 234 -3.96 6.22 8.24
CA ALA A 234 -3.69 6.65 9.61
C ALA A 234 -2.27 7.19 9.80
N LYS A 235 -1.27 6.53 9.20
CA LYS A 235 0.14 6.98 9.25
C LYS A 235 0.33 8.31 8.50
N LEU A 236 -0.23 8.43 7.30
CA LEU A 236 -0.20 9.69 6.54
C LEU A 236 -0.91 10.82 7.29
N ALA A 237 -2.09 10.54 7.85
CA ALA A 237 -2.85 11.51 8.64
C ALA A 237 -2.02 12.03 9.80
N LYS A 238 -1.40 11.13 10.58
CA LYS A 238 -0.50 11.51 11.67
C LYS A 238 0.67 12.38 11.17
N GLN A 239 1.38 11.97 10.12
CA GLN A 239 2.52 12.73 9.58
C GLN A 239 2.12 14.15 9.15
N TYR A 240 0.96 14.30 8.50
CA TYR A 240 0.48 15.61 8.10
C TYR A 240 -0.01 16.45 9.28
N ARG A 241 -0.65 15.84 10.29
CA ARG A 241 -1.03 16.53 11.53
C ARG A 241 0.19 16.99 12.33
N ASP A 242 1.22 16.15 12.45
CA ASP A 242 2.46 16.46 13.16
C ASP A 242 3.24 17.60 12.48
N THR A 243 3.06 17.77 11.17
CA THR A 243 3.62 18.90 10.39
C THR A 243 2.71 20.12 10.34
N GLY A 244 1.59 20.11 11.10
CA GLY A 244 0.71 21.26 11.29
C GLY A 244 -0.40 21.43 10.25
N HIS A 245 -0.62 20.45 9.37
CA HIS A 245 -1.69 20.51 8.37
C HIS A 245 -3.06 20.14 8.96
N ASP A 246 -4.11 20.77 8.43
CA ASP A 246 -5.48 20.33 8.73
C ASP A 246 -5.91 19.15 7.84
N VAL A 247 -6.32 18.05 8.48
CA VAL A 247 -6.55 16.77 7.81
C VAL A 247 -7.95 16.27 8.13
N MET A 248 -8.72 16.00 7.08
CA MET A 248 -10.01 15.33 7.15
C MET A 248 -9.91 13.92 6.55
N LEU A 249 -10.60 12.97 7.18
CA LEU A 249 -10.67 11.57 6.74
C LEU A 249 -12.09 11.24 6.29
N ALA A 250 -12.23 10.38 5.28
CA ALA A 250 -13.51 9.87 4.81
C ALA A 250 -13.52 8.34 4.83
N ALA A 251 -14.46 7.74 5.55
CA ALA A 251 -14.59 6.29 5.70
C ALA A 251 -15.35 5.66 4.52
N GLY A 252 -14.72 5.59 3.35
CA GLY A 252 -15.33 5.05 2.13
C GLY A 252 -15.33 3.52 2.01
N ASP A 253 -14.77 2.75 2.96
CA ASP A 253 -15.03 1.30 3.11
C ASP A 253 -16.38 1.08 3.84
N THR A 254 -17.46 1.57 3.24
CA THR A 254 -18.79 1.62 3.88
C THR A 254 -19.40 0.24 4.13
N PHE A 255 -18.94 -0.80 3.43
CA PHE A 255 -19.44 -2.17 3.62
C PHE A 255 -18.89 -2.87 4.87
N ARG A 256 -17.76 -2.41 5.41
CA ARG A 256 -17.13 -3.02 6.58
C ARG A 256 -17.32 -2.10 7.78
N ALA A 257 -18.30 -2.42 8.63
CA ALA A 257 -18.52 -1.69 9.88
C ALA A 257 -17.24 -1.53 10.72
N ALA A 258 -16.48 -2.62 10.87
CA ALA A 258 -15.18 -2.60 11.56
C ALA A 258 -14.12 -1.72 10.85
N GLY A 259 -14.20 -1.55 9.53
CA GLY A 259 -13.31 -0.65 8.80
C GLY A 259 -13.60 0.81 9.11
N VAL A 260 -14.89 1.18 9.17
CA VAL A 260 -15.34 2.53 9.57
C VAL A 260 -14.91 2.82 11.02
N GLU A 261 -15.19 1.91 11.96
CA GLU A 261 -14.82 2.06 13.36
C GLU A 261 -13.30 2.18 13.55
N GLN A 262 -12.53 1.35 12.83
CA GLN A 262 -11.08 1.41 12.85
C GLN A 262 -10.55 2.78 12.38
N LEU A 263 -11.12 3.35 11.33
CA LEU A 263 -10.73 4.67 10.84
C LEU A 263 -11.14 5.79 11.82
N GLN A 264 -12.29 5.67 12.49
CA GLN A 264 -12.73 6.62 13.53
C GLN A 264 -11.75 6.65 14.71
N ILE A 265 -11.34 5.48 15.21
CA ILE A 265 -10.33 5.37 16.28
C ILE A 265 -9.01 6.05 15.85
N TRP A 266 -8.60 5.87 14.59
CA TRP A 266 -7.43 6.57 14.07
C TRP A 266 -7.61 8.08 13.96
N GLY A 267 -8.79 8.54 13.55
CA GLY A 267 -9.14 9.96 13.54
C GLY A 267 -9.04 10.58 14.92
N GLU A 268 -9.62 9.93 15.94
CA GLU A 268 -9.52 10.37 17.33
C GLU A 268 -8.06 10.44 17.82
N ARG A 269 -7.26 9.39 17.53
CA ARG A 269 -5.84 9.33 17.92
C ARG A 269 -4.97 10.39 17.25
N THR A 270 -5.33 10.81 16.04
CA THR A 270 -4.56 11.77 15.25
C THR A 270 -5.14 13.19 15.33
N GLY A 271 -6.29 13.37 15.98
CA GLY A 271 -7.02 14.63 15.98
C GLY A 271 -7.59 15.01 14.60
N CYS A 272 -7.83 14.03 13.74
CA CYS A 272 -8.46 14.25 12.42
C CYS A 272 -9.97 14.01 12.51
N ARG A 273 -10.75 14.88 11.88
CA ARG A 273 -12.18 14.66 11.73
C ARG A 273 -12.43 13.53 10.74
N VAL A 274 -13.36 12.63 11.07
CA VAL A 274 -13.75 11.50 10.20
C VAL A 274 -15.20 11.64 9.74
N ILE A 275 -15.40 11.69 8.42
CA ILE A 275 -16.71 11.67 7.80
C ILE A 275 -17.14 10.22 7.57
N THR A 276 -18.30 9.87 8.11
CA THR A 276 -18.82 8.50 8.11
C THR A 276 -20.30 8.48 7.76
N ARG A 277 -20.78 7.34 7.26
CA ARG A 277 -22.20 7.04 7.08
C ARG A 277 -22.51 5.64 7.65
N PRO A 278 -23.79 5.29 7.87
CA PRO A 278 -24.16 3.95 8.29
C PRO A 278 -23.57 2.86 7.37
N PRO A 279 -23.21 1.68 7.90
CA PRO A 279 -22.70 0.58 7.09
C PRO A 279 -23.63 0.22 5.91
N GLY A 280 -23.05 -0.06 4.75
CA GLY A 280 -23.76 -0.32 3.50
C GLY A 280 -24.20 0.93 2.72
N SER A 281 -23.86 2.14 3.20
CA SER A 281 -24.15 3.39 2.48
C SER A 281 -23.32 3.56 1.21
N ASP A 282 -23.80 4.42 0.31
CA ASP A 282 -23.09 4.78 -0.94
C ASP A 282 -21.75 5.48 -0.66
N ALA A 283 -20.63 4.82 -0.97
CA ALA A 283 -19.28 5.34 -0.77
C ALA A 283 -19.00 6.60 -1.61
N ALA A 284 -19.54 6.68 -2.84
CA ALA A 284 -19.37 7.85 -3.69
C ALA A 284 -20.09 9.08 -3.13
N GLY A 285 -21.29 8.88 -2.57
CA GLY A 285 -22.03 9.93 -1.88
C GLY A 285 -21.31 10.41 -0.61
N LEU A 286 -20.69 9.52 0.16
CA LEU A 286 -19.87 9.87 1.31
C LEU A 286 -18.63 10.69 0.89
N ALA A 287 -17.95 10.27 -0.18
CA ALA A 287 -16.78 10.98 -0.70
C ALA A 287 -17.12 12.41 -1.19
N PHE A 288 -18.28 12.59 -1.82
CA PHE A 288 -18.79 13.90 -2.21
C PHE A 288 -18.97 14.83 -1.01
N GLU A 289 -19.68 14.33 0.00
CA GLU A 289 -20.01 15.07 1.23
C GLU A 289 -18.74 15.46 1.97
N ALA A 290 -17.80 14.52 2.11
CA ALA A 290 -16.51 14.80 2.75
C ALA A 290 -15.70 15.86 2.00
N PHE A 291 -15.74 15.88 0.66
CA PHE A 291 -15.03 16.89 -0.13
C PHE A 291 -15.68 18.28 -0.02
N GLU A 292 -17.00 18.38 -0.14
CA GLU A 292 -17.72 19.64 0.08
C GLU A 292 -17.47 20.19 1.49
N GLN A 293 -17.47 19.31 2.49
CA GLN A 293 -17.23 19.69 3.88
C GLN A 293 -15.79 20.14 4.13
N ALA A 294 -14.79 19.38 3.66
CA ALA A 294 -13.38 19.77 3.77
C ALA A 294 -13.11 21.11 3.08
N ARG A 295 -13.78 21.40 1.95
CA ARG A 295 -13.69 22.71 1.28
C ARG A 295 -14.33 23.82 2.10
N ALA A 296 -15.50 23.59 2.68
CA ALA A 296 -16.21 24.58 3.50
C ALA A 296 -15.44 24.92 4.79
N GLU A 297 -14.75 23.93 5.36
CA GLU A 297 -13.95 24.07 6.60
C GLU A 297 -12.52 24.55 6.32
N GLY A 298 -12.11 24.62 5.05
CA GLY A 298 -10.78 25.07 4.65
C GLY A 298 -9.66 24.09 5.02
N SER A 299 -9.99 22.80 5.14
CA SER A 299 -9.00 21.76 5.43
C SER A 299 -7.93 21.68 4.35
N ASP A 300 -6.68 21.44 4.75
CA ASP A 300 -5.57 21.35 3.81
C ASP A 300 -5.62 20.05 3.00
N ILE A 301 -6.02 18.94 3.63
CA ILE A 301 -5.92 17.59 3.07
C ILE A 301 -7.19 16.79 3.35
N LEU A 302 -7.67 16.06 2.35
CA LEU A 302 -8.73 15.06 2.48
C LEU A 302 -8.18 13.67 2.07
N LEU A 303 -8.17 12.73 3.01
CA LEU A 303 -7.81 11.33 2.78
C LEU A 303 -9.09 10.48 2.71
N ILE A 304 -9.28 9.75 1.62
CA ILE A 304 -10.47 8.92 1.39
C ILE A 304 -10.07 7.44 1.40
N ASP A 305 -10.57 6.68 2.37
CA ASP A 305 -10.46 5.21 2.39
C ASP A 305 -11.45 4.58 1.42
N THR A 306 -11.18 3.38 0.94
CA THR A 306 -12.07 2.66 0.01
C THR A 306 -12.17 1.18 0.36
N ALA A 307 -13.24 0.53 -0.13
CA ALA A 307 -13.32 -0.93 -0.11
C ALA A 307 -12.16 -1.57 -0.90
N GLY A 308 -11.84 -2.84 -0.59
CA GLY A 308 -10.78 -3.61 -1.25
C GLY A 308 -11.15 -5.04 -1.64
N ARG A 309 -12.45 -5.34 -1.82
CA ARG A 309 -12.96 -6.69 -2.10
C ARG A 309 -12.74 -7.10 -3.57
N LEU A 310 -11.51 -7.48 -3.93
CA LEU A 310 -11.15 -7.78 -5.32
C LEU A 310 -11.80 -9.04 -5.91
N HIS A 311 -12.36 -9.96 -5.10
CA HIS A 311 -13.08 -11.14 -5.64
C HIS A 311 -14.33 -10.76 -6.46
N ASN A 312 -14.87 -9.55 -6.25
CA ASN A 312 -15.93 -8.97 -7.06
C ASN A 312 -15.41 -7.77 -7.87
N LYS A 313 -14.44 -8.04 -8.77
CA LYS A 313 -13.67 -7.02 -9.50
C LYS A 313 -14.56 -5.97 -10.17
N ALA A 314 -15.61 -6.39 -10.88
CA ALA A 314 -16.47 -5.49 -11.64
C ALA A 314 -17.19 -4.47 -10.74
N ASN A 315 -17.77 -4.93 -9.64
CA ASN A 315 -18.50 -4.05 -8.73
C ASN A 315 -17.55 -3.09 -7.99
N LEU A 316 -16.40 -3.58 -7.51
CA LEU A 316 -15.40 -2.74 -6.86
C LEU A 316 -14.90 -1.64 -7.80
N MET A 317 -14.56 -1.99 -9.04
CA MET A 317 -14.05 -1.00 -9.99
C MET A 317 -15.11 0.02 -10.41
N SER A 318 -16.37 -0.41 -10.57
CA SER A 318 -17.48 0.49 -10.86
C SER A 318 -17.70 1.50 -9.71
N GLU A 319 -17.61 1.04 -8.47
CA GLU A 319 -17.71 1.88 -7.28
C GLU A 319 -16.58 2.91 -7.21
N LEU A 320 -15.32 2.47 -7.39
CA LEU A 320 -14.17 3.40 -7.39
C LEU A 320 -14.25 4.42 -8.51
N GLN A 321 -14.66 4.01 -9.72
CA GLN A 321 -14.90 4.96 -10.82
C GLN A 321 -16.04 5.94 -10.48
N LYS A 322 -17.09 5.49 -9.80
CA LYS A 322 -18.17 6.36 -9.33
C LYS A 322 -17.64 7.40 -8.32
N ILE A 323 -16.79 6.99 -7.38
CA ILE A 323 -16.11 7.92 -6.45
C ILE A 323 -15.34 8.98 -7.24
N VAL A 324 -14.47 8.58 -8.17
CA VAL A 324 -13.70 9.52 -9.01
C VAL A 324 -14.61 10.48 -9.79
N ARG A 325 -15.67 9.98 -10.43
CA ARG A 325 -16.63 10.83 -11.18
C ARG A 325 -17.31 11.85 -10.28
N VAL A 326 -17.61 11.48 -9.04
CA VAL A 326 -18.33 12.34 -8.10
C VAL A 326 -17.39 13.40 -7.50
N LEU A 327 -16.14 13.05 -7.18
CA LEU A 327 -15.11 14.03 -6.79
C LEU A 327 -14.88 15.06 -7.90
N LYS A 328 -14.89 14.63 -9.16
CA LYS A 328 -14.76 15.51 -10.33
C LYS A 328 -15.87 16.53 -10.51
N LYS A 329 -17.03 16.34 -9.87
CA LYS A 329 -18.13 17.32 -9.88
C LYS A 329 -17.83 18.51 -8.97
N VAL A 330 -17.06 18.30 -7.91
CA VAL A 330 -16.63 19.35 -6.97
C VAL A 330 -15.41 20.09 -7.50
N ASP A 331 -14.43 19.34 -8.00
CA ASP A 331 -13.23 19.85 -8.66
C ASP A 331 -12.83 18.92 -9.80
N SER A 332 -12.78 19.45 -11.03
CA SER A 332 -12.41 18.70 -12.24
C SER A 332 -11.03 18.00 -12.17
N GLN A 333 -10.14 18.48 -11.31
CA GLN A 333 -8.78 17.94 -11.10
C GLN A 333 -8.72 16.90 -9.95
N ALA A 334 -9.81 16.68 -9.22
CA ALA A 334 -9.86 15.69 -8.14
C ALA A 334 -10.14 14.26 -8.66
N PRO A 335 -9.69 13.22 -7.94
CA PRO A 335 -8.71 13.27 -6.86
C PRO A 335 -7.33 13.72 -7.36
N HIS A 336 -6.64 14.52 -6.55
CA HIS A 336 -5.31 15.06 -6.86
C HIS A 336 -4.21 13.99 -6.83
N SER A 337 -4.43 12.94 -6.05
CA SER A 337 -3.61 11.73 -6.03
C SER A 337 -4.48 10.49 -5.85
N VAL A 338 -4.19 9.43 -6.60
CA VAL A 338 -4.76 8.10 -6.41
C VAL A 338 -3.64 7.17 -5.96
N LEU A 339 -3.63 6.86 -4.67
CA LEU A 339 -2.58 6.12 -3.99
C LEU A 339 -2.93 4.63 -3.93
N LEU A 340 -2.21 3.81 -4.69
CA LEU A 340 -2.38 2.37 -4.65
C LEU A 340 -1.52 1.76 -3.54
N VAL A 341 -2.16 1.12 -2.57
CA VAL A 341 -1.47 0.40 -1.50
C VAL A 341 -1.33 -1.07 -1.88
N LEU A 342 -0.09 -1.56 -1.94
CA LEU A 342 0.26 -2.93 -2.28
C LEU A 342 0.95 -3.62 -1.10
N ASP A 343 0.75 -4.93 -1.01
CA ASP A 343 1.35 -5.79 0.01
C ASP A 343 2.54 -6.55 -0.58
N ALA A 344 3.74 -6.32 -0.01
CA ALA A 344 4.97 -6.94 -0.48
C ALA A 344 5.02 -8.46 -0.31
N THR A 345 4.12 -9.06 0.49
CA THR A 345 4.00 -10.52 0.65
C THR A 345 3.31 -11.19 -0.54
N THR A 346 2.62 -10.42 -1.38
CA THR A 346 1.77 -10.98 -2.46
C THR A 346 2.55 -11.37 -3.71
N GLY A 347 3.83 -10.97 -3.85
CA GLY A 347 4.68 -11.27 -5.00
C GLY A 347 4.01 -10.87 -6.33
N GLN A 348 4.02 -11.77 -7.32
CA GLN A 348 3.44 -11.52 -8.65
C GLN A 348 1.98 -11.07 -8.67
N ASN A 349 1.18 -11.37 -7.63
CA ASN A 349 -0.21 -10.87 -7.56
C ASN A 349 -0.29 -9.34 -7.45
N ALA A 350 0.77 -8.68 -7.00
CA ALA A 350 0.86 -7.23 -6.97
C ALA A 350 0.85 -6.61 -8.37
N HIS A 351 1.42 -7.29 -9.39
CA HIS A 351 1.41 -6.84 -10.79
C HIS A 351 0.00 -6.79 -11.34
N ALA A 352 -0.74 -7.90 -11.22
CA ALA A 352 -2.12 -7.97 -11.67
C ALA A 352 -3.01 -6.91 -10.99
N GLN A 353 -2.73 -6.57 -9.73
CA GLN A 353 -3.43 -5.49 -9.02
C GLN A 353 -3.05 -4.12 -9.59
N ALA A 354 -1.75 -3.82 -9.70
CA ALA A 354 -1.26 -2.55 -10.23
C ALA A 354 -1.84 -2.24 -11.61
N GLU A 355 -1.88 -3.24 -12.50
CA GLU A 355 -2.46 -3.14 -13.83
C GLU A 355 -3.95 -2.77 -13.78
N ILE A 356 -4.75 -3.57 -13.07
CA ILE A 356 -6.21 -3.37 -12.98
C ILE A 356 -6.54 -2.00 -12.37
N PHE A 357 -5.90 -1.61 -11.27
CA PHE A 357 -6.18 -0.32 -10.64
C PHE A 357 -5.71 0.86 -11.51
N ARG A 358 -4.54 0.75 -12.16
CA ARG A 358 -4.06 1.79 -13.06
C ARG A 358 -5.03 2.06 -14.20
N GLU A 359 -5.51 1.00 -14.86
CA GLU A 359 -6.44 1.10 -15.99
C GLU A 359 -7.80 1.67 -15.56
N MET A 360 -8.30 1.27 -14.39
CA MET A 360 -9.68 1.55 -14.01
C MET A 360 -9.86 2.88 -13.28
N VAL A 361 -8.89 3.31 -12.46
CA VAL A 361 -9.03 4.47 -11.56
C VAL A 361 -7.93 5.51 -11.68
N GLY A 362 -6.92 5.28 -12.53
CA GLY A 362 -5.87 6.26 -12.81
C GLY A 362 -4.89 6.46 -11.64
N VAL A 363 -4.26 5.36 -11.19
CA VAL A 363 -3.25 5.37 -10.12
C VAL A 363 -2.12 6.35 -10.44
N THR A 364 -1.81 7.24 -9.49
CA THR A 364 -0.74 8.25 -9.61
C THR A 364 0.54 7.86 -8.85
N GLY A 365 0.44 6.94 -7.89
CA GLY A 365 1.59 6.41 -7.19
C GLY A 365 1.28 5.23 -6.27
N ILE A 366 2.34 4.58 -5.80
CA ILE A 366 2.29 3.35 -5.00
C ILE A 366 2.82 3.61 -3.59
N VAL A 367 2.18 2.97 -2.61
CA VAL A 367 2.78 2.67 -1.30
C VAL A 367 2.90 1.16 -1.17
N MET A 368 4.11 0.68 -0.91
CA MET A 368 4.35 -0.74 -0.63
C MET A 368 4.40 -0.96 0.88
N THR A 369 3.62 -1.90 1.40
CA THR A 369 3.58 -2.22 2.84
C THR A 369 4.09 -3.63 3.12
N LYS A 370 4.30 -3.93 4.41
CA LYS A 370 4.69 -5.26 4.93
C LYS A 370 6.03 -5.76 4.38
N LEU A 371 6.96 -4.85 4.12
CA LEU A 371 8.32 -5.24 3.71
C LEU A 371 9.06 -5.97 4.83
N ASP A 372 8.65 -5.79 6.09
CA ASP A 372 9.14 -6.50 7.28
C ASP A 372 8.72 -7.97 7.36
N GLY A 373 7.66 -8.31 6.62
CA GLY A 373 7.04 -9.62 6.61
C GLY A 373 7.55 -10.59 5.55
N THR A 374 8.38 -10.14 4.60
CA THR A 374 8.46 -10.78 3.28
C THR A 374 9.84 -11.31 2.89
N ALA A 375 9.84 -12.47 2.22
CA ALA A 375 10.98 -13.00 1.45
C ALA A 375 10.89 -12.63 -0.04
N ARG A 376 9.94 -11.75 -0.40
CA ARG A 376 9.60 -11.34 -1.77
C ARG A 376 9.84 -9.85 -1.99
N GLY A 377 10.94 -9.32 -1.43
CA GLY A 377 11.30 -7.91 -1.55
C GLY A 377 11.33 -7.45 -3.02
N GLY A 378 11.82 -8.29 -3.93
CA GLY A 378 12.03 -7.98 -5.35
C GLY A 378 10.77 -7.54 -6.13
N VAL A 379 9.57 -7.81 -5.62
CA VAL A 379 8.30 -7.43 -6.27
C VAL A 379 8.22 -5.93 -6.57
N LEU A 380 8.79 -5.09 -5.70
CA LEU A 380 8.80 -3.65 -5.89
C LEU A 380 9.63 -3.25 -7.10
N VAL A 381 10.75 -3.93 -7.34
CA VAL A 381 11.64 -3.66 -8.49
C VAL A 381 10.98 -4.10 -9.79
N SER A 382 10.33 -5.26 -9.82
CA SER A 382 9.61 -5.69 -11.03
C SER A 382 8.40 -4.81 -11.33
N LEU A 383 7.67 -4.32 -10.31
CA LEU A 383 6.58 -3.35 -10.49
C LEU A 383 7.09 -2.01 -11.05
N ALA A 384 8.23 -1.55 -10.53
CA ALA A 384 8.90 -0.34 -10.95
C ALA A 384 9.22 -0.38 -12.44
N GLU A 385 9.90 -1.45 -12.87
CA GLU A 385 10.29 -1.70 -14.25
C GLU A 385 9.07 -1.76 -15.18
N LYS A 386 8.05 -2.56 -14.82
CA LYS A 386 6.94 -2.83 -15.73
C LYS A 386 6.00 -1.64 -15.94
N TYR A 387 5.69 -0.89 -14.87
CA TYR A 387 4.60 0.09 -14.91
C TYR A 387 5.07 1.54 -14.85
N GLY A 388 6.31 1.82 -14.42
CA GLY A 388 6.84 3.18 -14.31
C GLY A 388 6.04 4.09 -13.37
N ILE A 389 5.21 3.51 -12.49
CA ILE A 389 4.37 4.25 -11.55
C ILE A 389 5.26 4.75 -10.41
N PRO A 390 5.17 6.03 -10.01
CA PRO A 390 5.94 6.55 -8.90
C PRO A 390 5.75 5.76 -7.61
N ILE A 391 6.84 5.47 -6.90
CA ILE A 391 6.79 4.90 -5.56
C ILE A 391 6.98 6.04 -4.58
N HIS A 392 5.95 6.29 -3.79
CA HIS A 392 5.92 7.40 -2.84
C HIS A 392 6.53 7.04 -1.50
N ALA A 393 6.17 5.88 -0.96
CA ALA A 393 6.55 5.48 0.37
C ALA A 393 6.59 3.96 0.53
N ILE A 394 7.31 3.51 1.54
CA ILE A 394 7.34 2.12 1.98
C ILE A 394 7.00 1.98 3.45
N GLY A 395 6.25 0.92 3.77
CA GLY A 395 5.84 0.53 5.11
C GLY A 395 6.62 -0.70 5.58
N ILE A 396 7.38 -0.54 6.67
CA ILE A 396 8.27 -1.56 7.23
C ILE A 396 7.89 -1.99 8.66
N GLY A 397 6.63 -1.80 9.05
CA GLY A 397 6.15 -2.14 10.38
C GLY A 397 4.79 -1.55 10.71
N GLU A 398 4.38 -1.65 11.97
CA GLU A 398 3.04 -1.27 12.43
C GLU A 398 2.98 0.15 13.02
N THR A 399 4.10 0.69 13.49
CA THR A 399 4.12 1.99 14.16
C THR A 399 3.93 3.14 13.16
N ALA A 400 3.56 4.32 13.67
CA ALA A 400 3.33 5.50 12.84
C ALA A 400 4.57 5.88 12.01
N ASP A 401 5.76 5.70 12.59
CA ASP A 401 7.04 6.09 12.00
C ASP A 401 7.58 5.06 11.00
N ASP A 402 6.90 3.92 10.85
CA ASP A 402 7.32 2.86 9.92
C ASP A 402 6.83 3.08 8.48
N LEU A 403 6.14 4.18 8.19
CA LEU A 403 5.89 4.64 6.82
C LEU A 403 6.88 5.77 6.51
N ARG A 404 7.83 5.55 5.61
CA ARG A 404 8.79 6.58 5.19
C ARG A 404 8.76 6.76 3.67
N PRO A 405 9.17 7.95 3.18
CA PRO A 405 9.48 8.13 1.78
C PRO A 405 10.40 7.02 1.27
N PHE A 406 10.17 6.59 0.04
CA PHE A 406 10.96 5.53 -0.54
C PHE A 406 12.37 6.04 -0.89
N GLU A 407 13.40 5.27 -0.51
CA GLU A 407 14.81 5.57 -0.80
C GLU A 407 15.44 4.41 -1.59
N ALA A 408 15.75 4.65 -2.87
CA ALA A 408 16.20 3.59 -3.79
C ALA A 408 17.50 2.93 -3.33
N ARG A 409 18.52 3.71 -2.94
CA ARG A 409 19.81 3.20 -2.45
C ARG A 409 19.66 2.36 -1.18
N ALA A 410 18.92 2.88 -0.21
CA ALA A 410 18.58 2.21 1.03
C ALA A 410 18.00 0.82 0.79
N TYR A 411 16.99 0.79 -0.07
CA TYR A 411 16.21 -0.39 -0.39
C TYR A 411 17.04 -1.41 -1.18
N ALA A 412 17.75 -0.97 -2.23
CA ALA A 412 18.56 -1.84 -3.06
C ALA A 412 19.68 -2.53 -2.26
N ARG A 413 20.37 -1.79 -1.40
CA ARG A 413 21.45 -2.33 -0.55
C ARG A 413 20.89 -3.26 0.51
N SER A 414 19.76 -2.90 1.15
CA SER A 414 19.07 -3.78 2.10
C SER A 414 18.58 -5.08 1.45
N LEU A 415 18.10 -5.03 0.21
CA LEU A 415 17.63 -6.19 -0.56
C LEU A 415 18.71 -7.26 -0.75
N VAL A 416 19.95 -6.82 -0.97
CA VAL A 416 21.12 -7.71 -1.11
C VAL A 416 21.89 -7.89 0.20
N GLY A 417 21.41 -7.35 1.32
CA GLY A 417 22.05 -7.47 2.63
C GLY A 417 23.36 -6.69 2.77
N LEU A 418 23.58 -5.66 1.94
CA LEU A 418 24.67 -4.70 2.09
C LEU A 418 24.26 -3.57 3.06
N ASP A 419 25.23 -2.95 3.72
CA ASP A 419 24.97 -1.78 4.57
C ASP A 419 24.62 -0.55 3.72
N PRO A 420 23.58 0.22 4.05
CA PRO A 420 23.00 1.25 3.18
C PRO A 420 23.92 2.41 2.78
#